data_AF-A0A4Q8QHY9-F1
#
_entry.id   AF-A0A4Q8QHY9-F1
#
_cell.length_a   1.000
_cell.length_b   1.000
_cell.length_c   1.000
_cell.angle_alpha   90.00
_cell.angle_beta   90.00
_cell.angle_gamma   90.00
#
_symmetry.space_group_name_H-M   'P 1'
#
loop_
_entity.id
_entity.type
_entity.pdbx_description
1 polymer ?
#
loop_
_entity_poly.entity_id
_entity_poly.type
_entity_poly.pdbx_seq_one_letter_code
_entity_poly.pdbx_strand_id
1 'polypeptide(L)' 'MLVFAPPLSRQETQMATMSPLRQRMIEDMTVRNLSPSTQQSYIYAIAKFSRHFGYAPDRLSFEQVRAY' A
#
# COMPACT_ATOMS: atom_id res chain seq x y z
N MET A 1 -14.96 9.82 39.12
CA MET A 1 -13.74 10.52 38.64
C MET A 1 -13.39 9.97 37.26
N LEU A 2 -12.77 10.78 36.40
CA LEU A 2 -12.43 10.48 35.00
C LEU A 2 -11.03 9.82 34.92
N VAL A 3 -10.59 9.04 33.91
CA VAL A 3 -11.17 8.34 32.72
C VAL A 3 -10.11 7.32 32.23
N PHE A 4 -10.47 6.28 31.46
CA PHE A 4 -9.66 5.89 30.28
C PHE A 4 -10.40 5.05 29.22
N ALA A 5 -9.85 5.06 28.00
CA ALA A 5 -10.47 4.62 26.74
C ALA A 5 -10.56 3.09 26.54
N PRO A 6 -11.42 2.60 25.63
CA PRO A 6 -11.48 1.18 25.25
C PRO A 6 -10.17 0.67 24.63
N PRO A 7 -9.91 -0.66 24.65
CA PRO A 7 -8.71 -1.24 24.07
C PRO A 7 -8.58 -0.95 22.57
N LEU A 8 -7.32 -0.90 22.14
CA LEU A 8 -6.89 -0.43 20.83
C LEU A 8 -7.33 -1.34 19.67
N SER A 9 -7.06 -0.86 18.46
CA SER A 9 -6.91 -1.69 17.25
C SER A 9 -8.17 -2.03 16.45
N ARG A 10 -8.84 -0.96 15.98
CA ARG A 10 -9.42 -0.89 14.61
C ARG A 10 -8.42 -1.27 13.48
N GLN A 11 -7.16 -1.55 13.82
CA GLN A 11 -6.10 -2.01 12.93
C GLN A 11 -6.08 -3.53 12.72
N GLU A 12 -6.64 -4.37 13.60
CA GLU A 12 -6.64 -5.83 13.39
C GLU A 12 -7.47 -6.23 12.15
N THR A 13 -8.60 -5.57 11.92
CA THR A 13 -9.42 -5.75 10.70
C THR A 13 -8.79 -5.15 9.44
N GLN A 14 -7.69 -4.39 9.57
CA GLN A 14 -6.96 -3.77 8.47
C GLN A 14 -5.68 -4.54 8.10
N MET A 15 -5.35 -5.62 8.83
CA MET A 15 -4.48 -6.71 8.34
C MET A 15 -5.22 -7.61 7.33
N ALA A 16 -6.01 -7.01 6.44
CA ALA A 16 -6.53 -7.70 5.26
C ALA A 16 -5.33 -8.07 4.38
N THR A 17 -4.92 -9.33 4.48
CA THR A 17 -3.75 -10.01 3.87
C THR A 17 -2.91 -9.08 2.99
N MET A 18 -1.91 -8.43 3.57
CA MET A 18 -1.06 -7.50 2.83
C MET A 18 -0.39 -8.26 1.67
N SER A 19 -0.63 -7.81 0.44
CA SER A 19 -0.12 -8.54 -0.73
C SER A 19 1.42 -8.57 -0.70
N PRO A 20 2.06 -9.66 -1.16
CA PRO A 20 3.52 -9.76 -1.16
C PRO A 20 4.22 -8.62 -1.90
N LEU A 21 3.59 -8.08 -2.95
CA LEU A 21 4.09 -6.90 -3.66
C LEU A 21 4.04 -5.64 -2.79
N ARG A 22 2.95 -5.41 -2.04
CA ARG A 22 2.82 -4.25 -1.16
C ARG A 22 3.84 -4.30 -0.02
N GLN A 23 4.10 -5.48 0.55
CA GLN A 23 5.16 -5.68 1.54
C GLN A 23 6.53 -5.28 0.96
N ARG A 24 6.92 -5.85 -0.18
CA ARG A 24 8.19 -5.53 -0.85
C ARG A 24 8.35 -4.06 -1.19
N MET A 25 7.29 -3.41 -1.70
CA MET A 25 7.30 -1.97 -1.95
C MET A 25 7.60 -1.16 -0.67
N ILE A 26 7.00 -1.51 0.47
CA ILE A 26 7.25 -0.84 1.74
C ILE A 26 8.70 -1.07 2.21
N GLU A 27 9.20 -2.31 2.10
CA GLU A 27 10.58 -2.68 2.45
C GLU A 27 11.59 -1.89 1.59
N ASP A 28 11.47 -1.94 0.26
CA ASP A 28 12.34 -1.23 -0.68
C ASP A 28 12.37 0.28 -0.44
N MET A 29 11.21 0.88 -0.16
CA MET A 29 11.11 2.31 0.14
C MET A 29 11.65 2.67 1.53
N THR A 30 11.56 1.76 2.50
CA THR A 30 12.12 1.94 3.85
C THR A 30 13.65 1.85 3.82
N VAL A 31 14.22 0.91 3.07
CA VAL A 31 15.69 0.83 2.82
C VAL A 31 16.21 2.11 2.15
N ARG A 32 15.39 2.77 1.31
CA ARG A 32 15.69 4.06 0.67
C ARG A 32 15.40 5.28 1.56
N ASN A 33 15.01 5.10 2.82
CA ASN A 33 14.62 6.15 3.76
C ASN A 33 13.49 7.08 3.27
N LEU A 34 12.57 6.58 2.43
CA LEU A 34 11.41 7.35 1.99
C LEU A 34 10.40 7.51 3.13
N SER A 35 9.87 8.72 3.31
CA SER A 35 8.90 9.03 4.36
C SER A 35 7.63 8.15 4.26
N PRO A 36 6.94 7.85 5.36
CA PRO A 36 5.67 7.11 5.32
C PRO A 36 4.61 7.74 4.40
N SER A 37 4.58 9.07 4.29
CA SER A 37 3.71 9.80 3.34
C SER A 37 4.07 9.53 1.88
N THR A 38 5.37 9.43 1.56
CA THR A 38 5.84 9.04 0.23
C THR A 38 5.47 7.59 -0.07
N GLN A 39 5.70 6.68 0.88
CA GLN A 39 5.34 5.27 0.76
C GLN A 39 3.85 5.08 0.48
N GLN A 40 2.98 5.74 1.25
CA GLN A 40 1.54 5.69 1.06
C GLN A 40 1.11 6.26 -0.31
N SER A 41 1.74 7.34 -0.76
CA SER A 41 1.48 7.95 -2.07
C SER A 41 1.85 7.00 -3.23
N TYR A 42 2.97 6.30 -3.13
CA TYR A 42 3.45 5.38 -4.16
C TYR A 42 2.59 4.11 -4.22
N ILE A 43 2.20 3.56 -3.06
CA ILE A 43 1.26 2.43 -2.99
C ILE A 43 -0.12 2.82 -3.57
N TYR A 44 -0.59 4.03 -3.28
CA TYR A 44 -1.83 4.55 -3.86
C TYR A 44 -1.75 4.72 -5.39
N ALA A 45 -0.61 5.20 -5.92
CA ALA A 45 -0.39 5.31 -7.35
C ALA A 45 -0.46 3.95 -8.06
N ILE A 46 0.20 2.91 -7.52
CA ILE A 46 0.13 1.54 -8.05
C ILE A 46 -1.29 0.95 -7.95
N ALA A 47 -2.01 1.22 -6.85
CA ALA A 47 -3.41 0.80 -6.72
C ALA A 47 -4.33 1.49 -7.76
N LYS A 48 -4.12 2.78 -8.04
CA LYS A 48 -4.85 3.52 -9.08
C LYS A 48 -4.52 2.99 -10.48
N PHE A 49 -3.24 2.76 -10.77
CA PHE A 49 -2.76 2.18 -12.03
C PHE A 49 -3.36 0.79 -12.28
N SER A 50 -3.37 -0.07 -11.26
CA SER A 50 -4.04 -1.39 -11.31
C SER A 50 -5.52 -1.31 -11.64
N ARG A 51 -6.23 -0.38 -11.00
CA ARG A 51 -7.66 -0.13 -11.25
C ARG A 51 -7.94 0.42 -12.65
N HIS A 52 -6.98 1.07 -13.30
CA HIS A 52 -7.15 1.58 -14.67
C HIS A 52 -7.20 0.44 -15.69
N PHE A 53 -6.30 -0.55 -15.56
CA PHE A 53 -6.25 -1.71 -16.48
C PHE A 53 -7.12 -2.90 -16.05
N GLY A 54 -7.66 -2.89 -14.83
CA GLY A 54 -8.47 -4.00 -14.30
C GLY A 54 -7.66 -5.25 -13.90
N TYR A 55 -6.33 -5.16 -13.93
CA TYR A 55 -5.43 -6.25 -13.55
C TYR A 55 -4.82 -6.02 -12.16
N ALA A 56 -4.46 -7.12 -11.49
CA ALA A 56 -3.66 -7.07 -10.27
C ALA A 56 -2.26 -6.51 -10.58
N PRO A 57 -1.63 -5.75 -9.66
CA PRO A 57 -0.37 -5.03 -9.94
C PRO A 57 0.81 -5.95 -10.32
N ASP A 58 0.80 -7.20 -9.86
CA ASP A 58 1.73 -8.27 -10.21
C ASP A 58 1.62 -8.76 -11.66
N ARG A 59 0.53 -8.41 -12.36
CA ARG A 59 0.28 -8.76 -13.77
C ARG A 59 0.49 -7.60 -14.74
N LEU A 60 0.87 -6.42 -14.23
CA LEU A 60 1.11 -5.23 -15.06
C LEU A 60 2.58 -5.20 -15.49
N SER A 61 2.80 -4.86 -16.76
CA SER A 61 4.11 -4.80 -17.38
C SER A 61 4.46 -3.37 -17.81
N PHE A 62 5.66 -3.19 -18.35
CA PHE A 62 6.10 -1.93 -18.96
C PHE A 62 5.20 -1.46 -20.11
N GLU A 63 4.44 -2.34 -20.77
CA GLU A 63 3.49 -1.93 -21.82
C GLU A 63 2.33 -1.11 -21.22
N GLN A 64 1.75 -1.57 -20.10
CA GLN A 64 0.71 -0.82 -19.39
C GLN A 64 1.26 0.49 -18.82
N VAL A 65 2.53 0.53 -18.39
CA VAL A 65 3.20 1.77 -17.93
C VAL A 65 3.35 2.79 -19.07
N ARG A 66 3.55 2.35 -20.31
CA ARG A 66 3.61 3.23 -21.50
C ARG A 66 2.23 3.67 -22.00
N ALA A 67 1.17 2.97 -21.61
CA ALA A 67 -0.20 3.19 -22.08
C ALA A 67 -1.07 4.02 -21.10
N TYR A 68 -0.49 4.49 -19.98
CA TYR A 68 -1.17 5.20 -18.88
C TYR A 68 -0.70 6.65 -18.75
#